data_AF-A0A843LX60-F1
#
_entry.id   AF-A0A843LX60-F1
#
_cell.length_a   1.000
_cell.length_b   1.000
_cell.length_c   1.000
_cell.angle_alpha   90.00
_cell.angle_beta   90.00
_cell.angle_gamma   90.00
#
_symmetry.space_group_name_H-M   'P 1'
#
loop_
_entity.id
_entity.type
_entity.pdbx_description
1 polymer ?
#
loop_
_entity_poly.entity_id
_entity_poly.type
_entity_poly.pdbx_seq_one_letter_code
_entity_poly.pdbx_strand_id
1 'polypeptide(L)' 'YADSVTVLSKKASVADGLATKIANEAVGQNSEYKVSNALEASENYKDLFEGVLIISQDNVGSIGKLPKIVETEEFNVKM' A
#
# COMPACT_ATOMS: atom_id res chain seq x y z
N TYR A 1 -10.25 -1.70 7.14
CA TYR A 1 -8.96 -2.29 6.76
C TYR A 1 -8.83 -2.29 5.25
N ALA A 2 -7.61 -2.06 4.76
CA ALA A 2 -7.23 -2.22 3.35
C ALA A 2 -7.14 -3.71 3.00
N ASP A 3 -7.29 -4.04 1.72
CA ASP A 3 -7.14 -5.42 1.24
C ASP A 3 -5.65 -5.78 1.10
N SER A 4 -4.84 -4.79 0.72
CA SER A 4 -3.39 -4.92 0.69
C SER A 4 -2.70 -3.59 0.98
N VAL A 5 -1.61 -3.66 1.77
CA VAL A 5 -0.65 -2.57 1.93
C VAL A 5 0.74 -3.13 1.68
N THR A 6 1.45 -2.55 0.72
CA THR A 6 2.83 -2.90 0.39
C THR A 6 3.72 -1.72 0.74
N VAL A 7 4.74 -1.95 1.58
CA VAL A 7 5.70 -0.93 2.02
C VAL A 7 7.09 -1.28 1.50
N LEU A 8 7.74 -0.35 0.82
CA LEU A 8 9.14 -0.45 0.42
C LEU A 8 9.98 0.30 1.45
N SER A 9 10.93 -0.38 2.08
CA SER A 9 11.87 0.22 3.02
C SER A 9 13.21 -0.51 2.97
N LYS A 10 14.28 0.17 3.40
CA LYS A 10 15.63 -0.41 3.51
C LYS A 10 15.73 -1.52 4.55
N LYS A 11 14.78 -1.59 5.48
CA LYS A 11 14.74 -2.58 6.55
C LYS A 11 13.42 -3.36 6.49
N ALA A 12 13.53 -4.68 6.36
CA ALA A 12 12.36 -5.56 6.29
C ALA A 12 11.46 -5.45 7.54
N SER A 13 12.03 -5.32 8.73
CA SER A 13 11.27 -5.14 9.97
C SER A 13 10.47 -3.84 10.01
N VAL A 14 10.99 -2.77 9.42
CA VAL A 14 10.27 -1.49 9.30
C VAL A 14 9.15 -1.61 8.29
N ALA A 15 9.41 -2.23 7.13
CA ALA A 15 8.39 -2.47 6.12
C ALA A 15 7.20 -3.27 6.67
N ASP A 16 7.46 -4.39 7.34
CA ASP A 16 6.44 -5.28 7.90
C ASP A 16 5.59 -4.59 8.99
N GLY A 17 6.25 -3.91 9.94
CA GLY A 17 5.56 -3.16 10.99
C GLY A 17 4.70 -2.01 10.44
N LEU A 18 5.20 -1.27 9.45
CA LEU A 18 4.46 -0.20 8.81
C LEU A 18 3.31 -0.73 7.96
N ALA A 19 3.48 -1.83 7.22
CA ALA A 19 2.41 -2.44 6.44
C ALA A 19 1.22 -2.79 7.35
N THR A 20 1.51 -3.44 8.49
CA THR A 20 0.49 -3.75 9.50
C THR A 20 -0.16 -2.48 10.07
N LYS A 21 0.65 -1.49 10.46
CA LYS A 21 0.13 -0.25 11.06
C LYS A 21 -0.76 0.52 10.07
N ILE A 22 -0.29 0.75 8.85
CA ILE A 22 -1.02 1.52 7.81
C ILE A 22 -2.29 0.78 7.39
N ALA A 23 -2.26 -0.55 7.26
CA ALA A 23 -3.46 -1.34 6.96
C ALA A 23 -4.55 -1.17 8.02
N ASN A 24 -4.16 -1.00 9.30
CA ASN A 24 -5.07 -0.73 10.41
C ASN A 24 -5.66 0.68 10.38
N GLU A 25 -4.96 1.65 9.80
CA GLU A 25 -5.44 3.03 9.62
C GLU A 25 -6.33 3.20 8.38
N ALA A 26 -6.39 2.20 7.49
CA ALA A 26 -7.28 2.17 6.33
C ALA A 26 -8.74 1.90 6.75
N VAL A 27 -9.33 2.86 7.46
CA VAL A 27 -10.71 2.86 7.96
C VAL A 27 -11.50 3.98 7.30
N GLY A 28 -12.82 3.80 7.13
CA GLY A 28 -13.66 4.76 6.42
C GLY A 28 -14.96 4.14 5.93
N GLN A 29 -15.91 4.99 5.56
CA GLN A 29 -17.25 4.57 5.12
C GLN A 29 -17.24 3.85 3.76
N ASN A 30 -16.29 4.18 2.90
CA ASN A 30 -16.10 3.55 1.60
C ASN A 30 -14.59 3.37 1.31
N SER A 31 -14.26 2.72 0.20
CA SER A 31 -12.88 2.45 -0.20
C SER A 31 -12.05 3.71 -0.42
N GLU A 32 -12.65 4.76 -0.99
CA GLU A 32 -11.98 6.06 -1.20
C GLU A 32 -11.52 6.67 0.15
N TYR A 33 -12.42 6.75 1.14
CA TYR A 33 -12.07 7.23 2.48
C TYR A 33 -11.00 6.35 3.15
N LYS A 34 -11.08 5.02 2.99
CA LYS A 34 -10.06 4.10 3.54
C LYS A 34 -8.68 4.39 2.95
N VAL A 35 -8.59 4.55 1.63
CA VAL A 35 -7.33 4.85 0.94
C VAL A 35 -6.81 6.23 1.35
N SER A 36 -7.68 7.25 1.37
CA SER A 36 -7.31 8.61 1.79
C SER A 36 -6.77 8.64 3.22
N ASN A 37 -7.44 8.00 4.17
CA ASN A 37 -7.03 7.97 5.57
C ASN A 37 -5.70 7.21 5.75
N ALA A 38 -5.49 6.12 5.01
CA ALA A 38 -4.24 5.39 5.03
C ALA A 38 -3.07 6.20 4.42
N LEU A 39 -3.32 6.98 3.36
CA LEU A 39 -2.33 7.90 2.79
C LEU A 39 -1.95 8.99 3.79
N GLU A 40 -2.94 9.61 4.44
CA GLU A 40 -2.71 10.62 5.48
C GLU A 40 -1.93 10.03 6.67
N ALA A 41 -2.29 8.83 7.12
CA ALA A 41 -1.53 8.13 8.15
C ALA A 41 -0.08 7.85 7.72
N SER A 42 0.15 7.52 6.45
CA SER A 42 1.47 7.23 5.90
C SER A 42 2.40 8.46 5.93
N GLU A 43 1.88 9.68 5.83
CA GLU A 43 2.69 10.91 5.92
C GLU A 43 3.46 11.03 7.24
N ASN A 44 2.91 10.49 8.33
CA ASN A 44 3.56 10.46 9.64
C ASN A 44 4.82 9.58 9.70
N TYR A 45 5.02 8.73 8.69
CA TYR A 45 6.08 7.72 8.64
C TYR A 45 6.98 7.86 7.42
N LYS A 46 6.89 8.97 6.67
CA LYS A 46 7.60 9.16 5.40
C LYS A 46 9.12 8.99 5.46
N ASP A 47 9.73 9.24 6.62
CA ASP A 47 11.18 9.10 6.82
C ASP A 47 11.62 7.63 7.05
N LEU A 48 10.66 6.72 7.20
CA LEU A 48 10.88 5.31 7.51
C LEU A 48 10.70 4.37 6.28
N PHE A 49 10.14 4.87 5.19
CA PHE A 49 9.90 4.10 3.96
C PHE A 49 10.36 4.86 2.72
N GLU A 50 10.49 4.15 1.61
CA GLU A 50 10.78 4.70 0.29
C GLU A 50 9.49 4.88 -0.53
N GLY A 51 8.53 3.94 -0.40
CA GLY A 51 7.19 4.10 -0.95
C GLY A 51 6.18 3.16 -0.30
N VAL A 52 4.89 3.50 -0.44
CA VAL A 52 3.77 2.70 0.04
C VAL A 52 2.72 2.60 -1.07
N LEU A 53 2.17 1.40 -1.27
CA LEU A 53 1.02 1.11 -2.13
C LEU A 53 -0.13 0.59 -1.26
N ILE A 54 -1.31 1.17 -1.39
CA ILE A 54 -2.52 0.83 -0.65
C ILE A 54 -3.59 0.45 -1.65
N ILE A 55 -4.21 -0.71 -1.46
CA ILE A 55 -5.30 -1.22 -2.31
C ILE A 55 -6.50 -1.49 -1.42
N SER A 56 -7.65 -0.90 -1.75
CA SER A 56 -8.93 -1.23 -1.15
C SER A 56 -10.03 -1.21 -2.20
N GLN A 57 -10.58 -2.38 -2.50
CA GLN A 57 -11.60 -2.58 -3.52
C GLN A 57 -11.15 -1.96 -4.86
N ASP A 58 -11.93 -1.05 -5.40
CA ASP A 58 -11.69 -0.40 -6.70
C ASP A 58 -10.73 0.79 -6.61
N ASN A 59 -10.19 1.09 -5.42
CA ASN A 59 -9.33 2.25 -5.19
C ASN A 59 -7.90 1.84 -4.85
N VAL A 60 -6.95 2.54 -5.48
CA VAL A 60 -5.51 2.37 -5.27
C VAL A 60 -4.91 3.73 -4.92
N GLY A 61 -4.11 3.76 -3.85
CA GLY A 61 -3.35 4.93 -3.43
C GLY A 61 -1.86 4.61 -3.35
N SER A 62 -1.02 5.59 -3.66
CA SER A 62 0.43 5.45 -3.51
C SER A 62 1.07 6.73 -2.99
N ILE A 63 2.12 6.57 -2.17
CA ILE A 63 2.96 7.66 -1.68
C ILE A 63 4.44 7.28 -1.78
N GLY A 64 5.28 8.27 -2.05
CA GLY A 64 6.73 8.09 -2.15
C GLY A 64 7.18 7.57 -3.52
N LYS A 65 8.32 6.88 -3.53
CA LYS A 65 9.00 6.34 -4.71
C LYS A 65 8.67 4.87 -4.87
N LEU A 66 7.59 4.58 -5.59
CA LEU A 66 7.32 3.23 -6.07
C LEU A 66 8.05 2.96 -7.39
N PRO A 67 8.55 1.74 -7.61
CA PRO A 67 9.00 1.32 -8.94
C PRO A 67 7.82 1.36 -9.92
N LYS A 68 8.14 1.36 -11.22
CA LYS A 68 7.11 1.26 -12.25
C LYS A 68 6.33 -0.04 -12.06
N ILE A 69 5.05 0.07 -11.74
CA ILE A 69 4.13 -1.06 -11.74
C ILE A 69 3.86 -1.42 -13.20
N VAL A 70 4.03 -2.69 -13.54
CA VAL A 70 3.76 -3.23 -14.87
C VAL A 70 2.76 -4.36 -14.75
N GLU A 71 1.86 -4.43 -15.71
CA GLU A 71 0.99 -5.57 -15.91
C GLU A 71 1.64 -6.51 -16.92
N THR A 72 1.53 -7.81 -16.68
CA THR A 72 1.99 -8.84 -17.62
C THR A 72 0.79 -9.53 -18.23
N GLU A 73 0.91 -9.97 -19.49
CA GLU A 73 -0.11 -10.81 -20.10
C GLU A 73 -0.39 -12.04 -19.24
N GLU A 74 -1.64 -12.51 -19.28
CA GLU A 74 -2.06 -13.70 -18.56
C GLU A 74 -1.16 -14.89 -18.94
N PHE A 75 -0.51 -15.47 -17.93
CA PHE A 75 0.39 -16.60 -18.13
C PHE A 75 -0.42 -17.87 -18.43
N ASN A 76 -0.78 -18.02 -19.71
CA ASN A 76 -1.52 -19.18 -20.22
C ASN A 76 -0.63 -20.43 -20.25
N VAL A 77 -0.52 -21.10 -19.11
CA VAL A 77 0.06 -22.45 -19.06
C VAL A 77 -0.97 -23.41 -19.60
N LYS A 78 -0.79 -23.86 -20.85
CA LYS A 78 -1.48 -25.05 -21.34
C LYS A 78 -0.94 -26.25 -20.56
N MET A 79 -1.62 -26.63 -19.48
CA MET A 79 -1.49 -27.96 -18.88
C MET A 79 -2.22 -28.99 -19.74
#